data_AF-A0AAE3QCX2-F1
#
_entry.id   AF-A0AAE3QCX2-F1
#
_cell.length_a   1.000
_cell.length_b   1.000
_cell.length_c   1.000
_cell.angle_alpha   90.00
_cell.angle_beta   90.00
_cell.angle_gamma   90.00
#
_symmetry.space_group_name_H-M   'P 1'
#
loop_
_entity.id
_entity.type
_entity.pdbx_description
1 polymer ?
#
loop_
_entity_poly.entity_id
_entity_poly.type
_entity_poly.pdbx_seq_one_letter_code
_entity_poly.pdbx_strand_id
1 'polypeptide(L)'
;MALKAKVLGREALTRRLNELAPNVEKYAAEAKLKAAKEAAELIRQKAPVGATAEYRDSFVAGRIADNPDKKPVGINQSKDPSAAGIFAEYIWRFLEFGTAPHSTVTGGGTVLGKKKAATSGKKGHPGTAAQPHIFPTWRSFKPKAMKRVRAAVNKAVREAMGK
;
A
#
# COMPACT_ATOMS: atom_id res chain seq x y z
N MET A 1 -11.21 -24.14 25.76
CA MET A 1 -10.29 -23.15 26.37
C MET A 1 -10.05 -22.01 25.41
N ALA A 2 -10.59 -20.82 25.67
CA ALA A 2 -10.29 -19.61 24.89
C ALA A 2 -9.14 -18.87 25.58
N LEU A 3 -7.94 -18.90 25.01
CA LEU A 3 -6.81 -18.10 25.49
C LEU A 3 -7.14 -16.62 25.33
N LYS A 4 -7.49 -15.95 26.44
CA LYS A 4 -7.53 -14.47 26.53
C LYS A 4 -6.09 -13.95 26.49
N ALA A 5 -5.53 -13.82 25.30
CA ALA A 5 -4.22 -13.20 25.13
C ALA A 5 -4.33 -11.69 25.36
N LYS A 6 -3.76 -11.20 26.47
CA LYS A 6 -3.49 -9.77 26.67
C LYS A 6 -2.53 -9.33 25.55
N VAL A 7 -2.95 -8.38 24.72
CA VAL A 7 -2.08 -7.79 23.69
C VAL A 7 -1.04 -6.93 24.41
N LEU A 8 0.01 -7.59 24.93
CA LEU A 8 1.30 -6.93 25.17
C LEU A 8 1.73 -6.42 23.80
N GLY A 9 2.19 -5.17 23.71
CA GLY A 9 2.46 -4.49 22.44
C GLY A 9 3.25 -5.35 21.45
N ARG A 10 3.15 -5.00 20.15
CA ARG A 10 3.65 -5.81 19.03
C ARG A 10 5.06 -6.39 19.25
N GLU A 11 5.98 -5.61 19.82
CA GLU A 11 7.36 -6.01 20.12
C GLU A 11 7.45 -7.18 21.12
N ALA A 12 6.65 -7.15 22.19
CA ALA A 12 6.60 -8.23 23.18
C ALA A 12 5.99 -9.51 22.61
N LEU A 13 5.02 -9.38 21.69
CA LEU A 13 4.45 -10.51 20.97
C LEU A 13 5.48 -11.12 20.01
N THR A 14 6.19 -10.31 19.23
CA THR A 14 7.24 -10.80 18.32
C THR A 14 8.39 -11.44 19.09
N ARG A 15 8.78 -10.88 20.24
CA ARG A 15 9.81 -11.47 21.10
C ARG A 15 9.41 -12.87 21.58
N ARG A 16 8.20 -13.01 22.12
CA ARG A 16 7.67 -14.33 22.55
C ARG A 16 7.55 -15.32 21.40
N LEU A 17 7.14 -14.87 20.21
CA LEU A 17 7.09 -15.71 19.02
C LEU A 17 8.47 -16.19 18.60
N ASN A 18 9.49 -15.34 18.67
CA ASN A 18 10.86 -15.72 18.37
C ASN A 18 11.46 -16.66 19.42
N GLU A 19 11.13 -16.48 20.71
CA GLU A 19 11.51 -17.40 21.78
C GLU A 19 10.91 -18.81 21.57
N LEU A 20 9.65 -18.88 21.14
CA LEU A 20 8.94 -20.15 20.92
C LEU A 20 9.31 -20.81 19.59
N ALA A 21 9.57 -20.02 18.55
CA ALA A 21 9.79 -20.49 17.20
C ALA A 21 10.67 -19.49 16.43
N PRO A 22 12.01 -19.62 16.52
CA PRO A 22 12.97 -18.67 15.97
C PRO A 22 12.83 -18.43 14.46
N ASN A 23 12.29 -19.41 13.74
CA ASN A 23 12.10 -19.34 12.28
C ASN A 23 10.79 -18.65 11.85
N VAL A 24 9.87 -18.32 12.77
CA VAL A 24 8.57 -17.71 12.43
C VAL A 24 8.73 -16.44 11.61
N GLU A 25 9.68 -15.59 11.97
CA GLU A 25 9.85 -14.30 11.30
C GLU A 25 10.26 -14.50 9.84
N LYS A 26 11.08 -15.52 9.53
CA LYS A 26 11.46 -15.87 8.14
C LYS A 26 10.24 -16.30 7.33
N TYR A 27 9.44 -17.24 7.84
CA TYR A 27 8.23 -17.72 7.17
C TYR A 27 7.19 -16.60 6.98
N ALA A 28 7.02 -15.76 8.01
CA ALA A 28 6.13 -14.61 7.94
C ALA A 28 6.62 -13.58 6.91
N ALA A 29 7.93 -13.27 6.88
CA ALA A 29 8.53 -12.35 5.94
C ALA A 29 8.35 -12.80 4.48
N GLU A 30 8.60 -14.07 4.18
CA GLU A 30 8.38 -14.65 2.86
C GLU A 30 6.91 -14.58 2.44
N ALA A 31 5.99 -14.90 3.37
CA ALA A 31 4.56 -14.83 3.12
C ALA A 31 4.07 -13.39 2.90
N LYS A 32 4.59 -12.41 3.66
CA LYS A 32 4.31 -10.97 3.47
C LYS A 32 4.77 -10.51 2.09
N LEU A 33 6.00 -10.86 1.69
CA LEU A 33 6.55 -10.47 0.40
C LEU A 33 5.77 -11.10 -0.76
N LYS A 34 5.41 -12.38 -0.66
CA LYS A 34 4.58 -13.06 -1.67
C LYS A 34 3.19 -12.44 -1.77
N ALA A 35 2.57 -12.10 -0.63
CA ALA A 35 1.29 -11.41 -0.61
C ALA A 35 1.37 -10.01 -1.24
N ALA A 36 2.44 -9.26 -0.98
CA ALA A 36 2.68 -7.96 -1.58
C ALA A 36 2.86 -8.07 -3.11
N LYS A 37 3.63 -9.06 -3.59
CA LYS A 37 3.81 -9.32 -5.03
C LYS A 37 2.49 -9.63 -5.74
N GLU A 38 1.66 -10.50 -5.17
CA GLU A 38 0.35 -10.80 -5.75
C GLU A 38 -0.60 -9.60 -5.69
N ALA A 39 -0.56 -8.82 -4.61
CA ALA A 39 -1.35 -7.59 -4.53
C ALA A 39 -0.91 -6.57 -5.60
N ALA A 40 0.40 -6.40 -5.81
CA ALA A 40 0.93 -5.51 -6.86
C ALA A 40 0.48 -5.96 -8.25
N GLU A 41 0.53 -7.27 -8.53
CA GLU A 41 0.06 -7.82 -9.80
C GLU A 41 -1.45 -7.63 -10.03
N LEU A 42 -2.27 -7.88 -9.01
CA LEU A 42 -3.72 -7.65 -9.09
C LEU A 42 -4.06 -6.17 -9.30
N ILE A 43 -3.31 -5.27 -8.67
CA ILE A 43 -3.46 -3.83 -8.86
C ILE A 43 -3.02 -3.44 -10.27
N ARG A 44 -1.89 -3.95 -10.73
CA ARG A 44 -1.35 -3.77 -12.08
C ARG A 44 -2.38 -4.17 -13.15
N GLN A 45 -3.04 -5.31 -12.99
CA GLN A 45 -4.06 -5.78 -13.95
C GLN A 45 -5.29 -4.86 -14.03
N LYS A 46 -5.59 -4.12 -12.96
CA LYS A 46 -6.71 -3.18 -12.89
C LYS A 46 -6.28 -1.73 -13.12
N ALA A 47 -4.98 -1.48 -13.24
CA ALA A 47 -4.46 -0.14 -13.40
C ALA A 47 -4.81 0.38 -14.80
N PRO A 48 -5.17 1.68 -14.89
CA PRO A 48 -5.35 2.36 -16.17
C PRO A 48 -4.13 2.18 -17.08
N VAL A 49 -4.40 1.78 -18.32
CA VAL A 49 -3.39 1.67 -19.37
C VAL A 49 -3.47 2.97 -20.15
N GLY A 50 -2.62 3.94 -19.78
CA GLY A 50 -2.43 5.15 -20.58
C GLY A 50 -1.82 4.80 -21.95
N ALA A 51 -1.37 5.82 -22.70
CA ALA A 51 -0.79 5.60 -24.04
C ALA A 51 0.45 4.68 -24.03
N THR A 52 1.26 4.73 -22.97
CA THR A 52 2.56 4.04 -22.87
C THR A 52 2.57 2.85 -21.92
N ALA A 53 1.48 2.62 -21.16
CA ALA A 53 1.39 1.63 -20.08
C ALA A 53 2.43 1.76 -18.93
N GLU A 54 3.30 2.77 -18.94
CA GLU A 54 4.38 2.98 -17.95
C GLU A 54 3.86 2.97 -16.51
N TYR A 55 2.74 3.66 -16.27
CA TYR A 55 2.09 3.70 -14.96
C TYR A 55 1.76 2.30 -14.43
N ARG A 56 1.15 1.47 -15.29
CA ARG A 56 0.78 0.09 -14.96
C ARG A 56 2.03 -0.72 -14.63
N ASP A 57 3.11 -0.51 -15.36
CA ASP A 57 4.33 -1.28 -15.20
C ASP A 57 5.20 -0.78 -14.03
N SER A 58 4.90 0.40 -13.47
CA SER A 58 5.55 0.94 -12.28
C SER A 58 5.23 0.22 -10.98
N PHE A 59 4.18 -0.62 -10.95
CA PHE A 59 3.76 -1.32 -9.74
C PHE A 59 4.72 -2.46 -9.37
N VAL A 60 5.49 -2.24 -8.30
CA VAL A 60 6.47 -3.20 -7.79
C VAL A 60 6.24 -3.45 -6.30
N ALA A 61 6.38 -4.71 -5.88
CA ALA A 61 6.37 -5.07 -4.47
C ALA A 61 7.80 -5.28 -3.95
N GLY A 62 8.07 -4.78 -2.75
CA GLY A 62 9.38 -4.89 -2.11
C GLY A 62 9.29 -4.76 -0.59
N ARG A 63 10.41 -4.98 0.10
CA ARG A 63 10.49 -4.65 1.52
C ARG A 63 10.62 -3.14 1.66
N ILE A 64 10.00 -2.59 2.71
CA ILE A 64 10.10 -1.17 3.03
C ILE A 64 11.54 -0.80 3.41
N ALA A 65 12.24 -1.71 4.11
CA ALA A 65 13.64 -1.53 4.48
C ALA A 65 14.57 -1.36 3.26
N ASP A 66 14.27 -2.05 2.15
CA ASP A 66 15.08 -2.01 0.92
C ASP A 66 14.80 -0.74 0.08
N ASN A 67 13.80 0.07 0.47
CA ASN A 67 13.33 1.26 -0.27
C ASN A 67 13.25 2.48 0.67
N PRO A 68 14.36 2.92 1.28
CA PRO A 68 14.36 3.97 2.30
C PRO A 68 13.96 5.35 1.77
N ASP A 69 14.11 5.60 0.47
CA ASP A 69 13.72 6.83 -0.22
C ASP A 69 12.20 6.93 -0.44
N LYS A 70 11.48 5.81 -0.38
CA LYS A 70 10.03 5.76 -0.65
C LYS A 70 9.23 6.01 0.63
N LYS A 71 8.57 7.17 0.70
CA LYS A 71 7.72 7.52 1.84
C LYS A 71 6.35 6.83 1.76
N PRO A 72 5.87 6.20 2.85
CA PRO A 72 4.51 5.68 2.90
C PRO A 72 3.51 6.83 2.86
N VAL A 73 2.39 6.62 2.16
CA VAL A 73 1.31 7.61 2.06
C VAL A 73 0.18 7.23 3.01
N GLY A 74 -0.23 8.17 3.86
CA GLY A 74 -1.40 8.02 4.73
C GLY A 74 -1.24 7.04 5.90
N ILE A 75 -0.03 6.53 6.16
CA ILE A 75 0.28 5.66 7.30
C ILE A 75 1.66 6.00 7.88
N ASN A 76 1.82 5.76 9.19
CA ASN A 76 3.15 5.79 9.82
C ASN A 76 4.01 4.66 9.27
N GLN A 77 5.33 4.89 9.19
CA GLN A 77 6.28 3.86 8.82
C GLN A 77 6.15 2.67 9.76
N SER A 78 6.07 1.47 9.19
CA SER A 78 5.96 0.24 9.96
C SER A 78 7.23 0.03 10.78
N LYS A 79 7.07 -0.26 12.08
CA LYS A 79 8.17 -0.68 12.97
C LYS A 79 8.65 -2.12 12.73
N ASP A 80 8.06 -2.81 11.75
CA ASP A 80 8.39 -4.19 11.39
C ASP A 80 9.51 -4.22 10.35
N PRO A 81 10.68 -4.79 10.67
CA PRO A 81 11.80 -4.88 9.75
C PRO A 81 11.47 -5.68 8.48
N SER A 82 10.55 -6.65 8.56
CA SER A 82 10.15 -7.50 7.43
C SER A 82 8.89 -7.00 6.72
N ALA A 83 8.46 -5.76 6.97
CA ALA A 83 7.31 -5.17 6.30
C ALA A 83 7.51 -5.09 4.79
N ALA A 84 6.55 -5.64 4.04
CA ALA A 84 6.47 -5.51 2.60
C ALA A 84 5.44 -4.44 2.21
N GLY A 85 5.77 -3.67 1.17
CA GLY A 85 4.94 -2.62 0.60
C GLY A 85 4.79 -2.78 -0.91
N ILE A 86 3.90 -1.97 -1.47
CA ILE A 86 3.71 -1.82 -2.91
C ILE A 86 4.13 -0.39 -3.26
N PHE A 87 4.96 -0.26 -4.28
CA PHE A 87 5.53 0.98 -4.77
C PHE A 87 5.03 1.21 -6.19
N ALA A 88 4.76 2.47 -6.52
CA ALA A 88 4.29 2.90 -7.82
C ALA A 88 4.67 4.36 -8.05
N GLU A 89 4.57 4.82 -9.30
CA GLU A 89 4.75 6.24 -9.63
C GLU A 89 3.78 7.14 -8.88
N TYR A 90 4.25 8.33 -8.49
CA TYR A 90 3.49 9.28 -7.67
C TYR A 90 2.09 9.64 -8.22
N ILE A 91 1.90 9.50 -9.54
CA ILE A 91 0.64 9.79 -10.21
C ILE A 91 -0.51 8.88 -9.76
N TRP A 92 -0.20 7.74 -9.11
CA TRP A 92 -1.21 6.80 -8.63
C TRP A 92 -2.29 7.47 -7.78
N ARG A 93 -1.91 8.45 -6.95
CA ARG A 93 -2.84 9.15 -6.06
C ARG A 93 -3.85 9.98 -6.85
N PHE A 94 -3.40 10.63 -7.92
CA PHE A 94 -4.28 11.43 -8.76
C PHE A 94 -5.21 10.55 -9.60
N LEU A 95 -4.75 9.37 -10.01
CA LEU A 95 -5.58 8.41 -10.74
C LEU A 95 -6.60 7.72 -9.81
N GLU A 96 -6.16 7.25 -8.64
CA GLU A 96 -7.03 6.56 -7.67
C GLU A 96 -8.19 7.44 -7.19
N PHE A 97 -7.93 8.72 -6.94
CA PHE A 97 -8.91 9.64 -6.36
C PHE A 97 -9.47 10.68 -7.34
N GLY A 98 -8.91 10.78 -8.54
CA GLY A 98 -9.23 11.85 -9.48
C GLY A 98 -8.64 13.20 -9.07
N THR A 99 -8.93 14.21 -9.88
CA THR A 99 -8.56 15.61 -9.62
C THR A 99 -9.78 16.51 -9.79
N ALA A 100 -9.91 17.54 -8.95
CA ALA A 100 -10.99 18.50 -9.05
C ALA A 100 -10.75 19.50 -10.20
N PRO A 101 -11.83 20.10 -10.76
CA PRO A 101 -11.70 21.24 -11.65
C PRO A 101 -10.90 22.37 -10.99
N HIS A 102 -9.94 22.95 -11.71
CA HIS A 102 -9.11 24.03 -11.18
C HIS A 102 -8.70 25.03 -12.26
N SER A 103 -8.41 26.26 -11.84
CA SER A 103 -7.93 27.31 -12.73
C SER A 103 -6.46 27.06 -13.10
N THR A 104 -6.14 27.19 -14.39
CA THR A 104 -4.77 27.18 -14.92
C THR A 104 -4.15 28.56 -15.00
N VAL A 105 -4.87 29.60 -14.56
CA VAL A 105 -4.34 30.97 -14.50
C VAL A 105 -3.25 31.03 -13.44
N THR A 106 -2.13 31.67 -13.77
CA THR A 106 -1.01 31.91 -12.84
C THR A 106 -1.52 32.59 -11.57
N GLY A 107 -1.26 31.98 -10.41
CA GLY A 107 -1.78 32.46 -9.13
C GLY A 107 -3.26 32.16 -8.87
N GLY A 108 -3.91 31.33 -9.69
CA GLY A 108 -5.34 30.96 -9.63
C GLY A 108 -5.81 30.30 -8.31
N GLY A 109 -4.87 29.84 -7.48
CA GLY A 109 -5.15 29.40 -6.11
C GLY A 109 -5.39 30.54 -5.11
N THR A 110 -4.96 31.76 -5.42
CA THR A 110 -5.16 32.96 -4.58
C THR A 110 -6.51 33.61 -4.85
N VAL A 111 -7.04 34.37 -3.89
CA VAL A 111 -8.31 35.11 -4.05
C VAL A 111 -8.26 36.04 -5.28
N LEU A 112 -7.12 36.70 -5.50
CA LEU A 112 -6.87 37.56 -6.66
C LEU A 112 -6.82 36.78 -7.97
N GLY A 113 -6.17 35.62 -7.99
CA GLY A 113 -6.11 34.75 -9.15
C GLY A 113 -7.44 34.10 -9.51
N LYS A 114 -8.31 33.81 -8.53
CA LYS A 114 -9.69 33.34 -8.78
C LYS A 114 -10.54 34.40 -9.48
N LYS A 115 -10.43 35.67 -9.06
CA LYS A 115 -11.10 36.80 -9.74
C LYS A 115 -10.59 37.00 -11.17
N LYS A 116 -9.26 36.91 -11.38
CA LYS A 116 -8.66 36.96 -12.72
C LYS A 116 -9.05 35.76 -13.59
N ALA A 117 -9.21 34.58 -13.00
CA ALA A 117 -9.65 33.39 -13.72
C ALA A 117 -11.07 33.54 -14.29
N ALA A 118 -11.98 34.10 -13.49
CA ALA A 118 -13.37 34.35 -13.91
C ALA A 118 -13.47 35.33 -15.10
N THR A 119 -12.53 36.28 -15.22
CA THR A 119 -12.52 37.29 -16.31
C THR A 119 -11.62 36.93 -17.49
N SER A 120 -10.70 35.98 -17.34
CA SER A 120 -9.65 35.69 -18.34
C SER A 120 -10.11 34.93 -19.59
N GLY A 121 -11.34 34.43 -19.65
CA GLY A 121 -11.84 33.60 -20.77
C GLY A 121 -11.11 32.25 -20.95
N LYS A 122 -10.03 31.99 -20.21
CA LYS A 122 -9.31 30.71 -20.20
C LYS A 122 -10.11 29.68 -19.42
N LYS A 123 -10.59 28.65 -20.14
CA LYS A 123 -11.28 27.51 -19.53
C LYS A 123 -10.30 26.80 -18.58
N GLY A 124 -10.67 26.69 -17.31
CA GLY A 124 -9.92 25.91 -16.33
C GLY A 124 -9.84 24.43 -16.73
N HIS A 125 -8.90 23.69 -16.13
CA HIS A 125 -8.84 22.26 -16.33
C HIS A 125 -10.07 21.62 -15.65
N PRO A 126 -10.88 20.80 -16.35
CA PRO A 126 -12.11 20.23 -15.81
C PRO A 126 -11.87 19.18 -14.70
N GLY A 127 -10.61 18.80 -14.50
CA GLY A 127 -10.24 17.71 -13.60
C GLY A 127 -10.31 16.36 -14.31
N THR A 128 -10.06 15.30 -13.55
CA THR A 128 -10.07 13.92 -14.05
C THR A 128 -10.91 13.08 -13.11
N ALA A 129 -11.81 12.26 -13.67
CA ALA A 129 -12.59 11.32 -12.88
C ALA A 129 -11.69 10.29 -12.17
N ALA A 130 -12.11 9.85 -10.98
CA ALA A 130 -11.39 8.82 -10.24
C ALA A 130 -11.40 7.48 -10.99
N GLN A 131 -10.26 6.81 -11.01
CA GLN A 131 -10.04 5.49 -11.58
C GLN A 131 -9.54 4.56 -10.47
N PRO A 132 -10.44 4.07 -9.59
CA PRO A 132 -10.03 3.37 -8.38
C PRO A 132 -9.60 1.93 -8.68
N HIS A 133 -8.36 1.58 -8.34
CA HIS A 133 -7.73 0.30 -8.68
C HIS A 133 -6.78 -0.22 -7.58
N ILE A 134 -6.24 0.63 -6.71
CA ILE A 134 -5.35 0.23 -5.62
C ILE A 134 -6.15 -0.23 -4.40
N PHE A 135 -6.91 0.68 -3.78
CA PHE A 135 -7.53 0.38 -2.50
C PHE A 135 -8.71 -0.58 -2.59
N PRO A 136 -9.61 -0.52 -3.60
CA PRO A 136 -10.64 -1.54 -3.78
C PRO A 136 -10.05 -2.93 -3.96
N THR A 137 -8.98 -3.04 -4.76
CA THR A 137 -8.28 -4.31 -5.01
C THR A 137 -7.63 -4.82 -3.74
N TRP A 138 -6.89 -3.99 -3.02
CA TRP A 138 -6.32 -4.37 -1.72
C TRP A 138 -7.40 -4.80 -0.72
N ARG A 139 -8.52 -4.07 -0.61
CA ARG A 139 -9.62 -4.44 0.30
C ARG A 139 -10.20 -5.81 -0.01
N SER A 140 -10.40 -6.13 -1.30
CA SER A 140 -10.87 -7.45 -1.74
C SER A 140 -9.85 -8.56 -1.47
N PHE A 141 -8.55 -8.29 -1.65
CA PHE A 141 -7.48 -9.28 -1.52
C PHE A 141 -6.98 -9.48 -0.08
N LYS A 142 -7.13 -8.47 0.79
CA LYS A 142 -6.63 -8.45 2.17
C LYS A 142 -6.99 -9.71 2.97
N PRO A 143 -8.24 -10.24 2.95
CA PRO A 143 -8.55 -11.47 3.68
C PRO A 143 -7.69 -12.67 3.26
N LYS A 144 -7.46 -12.82 1.95
CA LYS A 144 -6.62 -13.89 1.38
C LYS A 144 -5.14 -13.71 1.78
N ALA A 145 -4.63 -12.49 1.69
CA ALA A 145 -3.28 -12.16 2.15
C ALA A 145 -3.07 -12.51 3.63
N MET A 146 -4.00 -12.06 4.50
CA MET A 146 -3.92 -12.33 5.94
C MET A 146 -4.02 -13.82 6.26
N LYS A 147 -4.88 -14.58 5.56
CA LYS A 147 -4.98 -16.03 5.72
C LYS A 147 -3.64 -16.73 5.42
N ARG A 148 -2.92 -16.30 4.39
CA ARG A 148 -1.61 -16.87 4.04
C ARG A 148 -0.53 -16.57 5.06
N VAL A 149 -0.45 -15.32 5.53
CA VAL A 149 0.53 -14.95 6.57
C VAL A 149 0.26 -15.77 7.85
N ARG A 150 -1.00 -15.89 8.27
CA ARG A 150 -1.38 -16.73 9.42
C ARG A 150 -1.01 -18.20 9.22
N ALA A 151 -1.24 -18.75 8.02
CA ALA A 151 -0.86 -20.12 7.71
C ALA A 151 0.66 -20.34 7.78
N ALA A 152 1.46 -19.38 7.31
CA ALA A 152 2.92 -19.44 7.38
C ALA A 152 3.41 -19.38 8.83
N VAL A 153 2.83 -18.50 9.66
CA VAL A 153 3.13 -18.44 11.10
C VAL A 153 2.76 -19.76 11.78
N ASN A 154 1.56 -20.30 11.51
CA ASN A 154 1.14 -21.58 12.10
C ASN A 154 2.02 -22.75 11.67
N LYS A 155 2.48 -22.77 10.41
CA LYS A 155 3.43 -23.76 9.93
C LYS A 155 4.74 -23.70 10.71
N ALA A 156 5.31 -22.50 10.86
CA ALA A 156 6.54 -22.29 11.59
C ALA A 156 6.43 -22.69 13.08
N VAL A 157 5.30 -22.38 13.72
CA VAL A 157 5.04 -22.79 15.12
C VAL A 157 4.94 -24.31 15.24
N ARG A 158 4.25 -24.99 14.32
CA ARG A 158 4.13 -26.45 14.32
C ARG A 158 5.48 -27.13 14.16
N GLU A 159 6.28 -26.68 13.19
CA GLU A 159 7.65 -27.15 12.99
C GLU A 159 8.51 -26.98 14.25
N ALA A 160 8.43 -25.82 14.91
CA ALA A 160 9.16 -25.58 16.16
C ALA A 160 8.69 -26.47 17.32
N MET A 161 7.40 -26.87 17.32
CA MET A 161 6.83 -27.80 18.30
C MET A 161 7.03 -29.28 17.93
N GLY A 162 7.69 -29.60 16.80
CA GLY A 162 7.86 -30.97 16.32
C GLY A 162 6.54 -31.64 15.90
N LYS A 163 5.56 -30.86 15.47
CA LYS A 163 4.23 -31.31 14.99
C LYS A 163 4.03 -30.99 13.52
#